data_AF-A0A5R2NEV7-F1
#
_entry.id   AF-A0A5R2NEV7-F1
#
_cell.length_a   1.000
_cell.length_b   1.000
_cell.length_c   1.000
_cell.angle_alpha   90.00
_cell.angle_beta   90.00
_cell.angle_gamma   90.00
#
_symmetry.space_group_name_H-M   'P 1'
#
loop_
_entity.id
_entity.type
_entity.pdbx_description
1 polymer ?
#
loop_
_entity_poly.entity_id
_entity_poly.type
_entity_poly.pdbx_seq_one_letter_code
_entity_poly.pdbx_strand_id
1 'polypeptide(L)'
;MEFRLTYEGPLFAQNNKNSPAQRGARAKHKHEIRKRFHPQLKRLWSITRNLDQRLADGELDTTYREELANKFSRDGYRFCPLVTNALGVLCSLSVLFLRADEPGALIQSGDIDNRLKTLFDALCMPKDLAQLGGYTMPDAGEDPFYCLLEDDRLINNLAIETDTLLEPLGDSFDVNDARLIISVRVWPYRVGIDNLDLI
;
A
#
# COMPACT_ATOMS: atom_id res chain seq x y z
N MET A 1 -0.19 -16.66 -2.64
CA MET A 1 -1.39 -15.81 -2.86
C MET A 1 -1.18 -14.75 -3.95
N GLU A 2 -2.19 -14.49 -4.78
CA GLU A 2 -2.20 -13.44 -5.83
C GLU A 2 -3.50 -12.64 -5.80
N PHE A 3 -3.41 -11.31 -5.92
CA PHE A 3 -4.57 -10.41 -5.97
C PHE A 3 -4.23 -9.09 -6.66
N ARG A 4 -5.23 -8.22 -6.85
CA ARG A 4 -5.04 -6.89 -7.45
C ARG A 4 -5.57 -5.79 -6.52
N LEU A 5 -4.80 -4.72 -6.42
CA LEU A 5 -5.24 -3.45 -5.85
C LEU A 5 -5.44 -2.44 -6.98
N THR A 6 -6.40 -1.55 -6.79
CA THR A 6 -6.72 -0.48 -7.74
C THR A 6 -6.63 0.86 -7.06
N TYR A 7 -6.19 1.88 -7.80
CA TYR A 7 -6.20 3.27 -7.34
C TYR A 7 -6.61 4.18 -8.47
N GLU A 8 -7.47 5.14 -8.16
CA GLU A 8 -7.88 6.21 -9.06
C GLU A 8 -7.85 7.52 -8.28
N GLY A 9 -7.11 8.49 -8.80
CA GLY A 9 -7.04 9.84 -8.27
C GLY A 9 -5.68 10.49 -8.50
N PRO A 10 -5.42 11.64 -7.86
CA PRO A 10 -4.17 12.36 -8.04
C PRO A 10 -3.00 11.58 -7.43
N LEU A 11 -1.91 11.43 -8.18
CA LEU A 11 -0.65 10.86 -7.73
C LEU A 11 0.47 11.87 -7.94
N PHE A 12 0.71 12.70 -6.91
CA PHE A 12 1.75 13.71 -6.95
C PHE A 12 3.15 13.10 -6.86
N ALA A 13 4.08 13.62 -7.65
CA ALA A 13 5.49 13.30 -7.57
C ALA A 13 6.11 13.78 -6.25
N GLN A 14 7.00 12.97 -5.69
CA GLN A 14 7.83 13.38 -4.57
C GLN A 14 8.92 14.37 -5.00
N ASN A 15 8.77 15.66 -4.67
CA ASN A 15 9.76 16.69 -5.02
C ASN A 15 10.74 16.98 -3.86
N ASN A 16 12.01 17.27 -4.17
CA ASN A 16 13.07 17.52 -3.17
C ASN A 16 13.02 18.89 -2.46
N LYS A 17 12.06 19.76 -2.80
CA LYS A 17 11.93 21.09 -2.15
C LYS A 17 11.20 20.92 -0.81
N ASN A 18 11.83 21.39 0.29
CA ASN A 18 11.59 20.91 1.66
C ASN A 18 11.12 22.00 2.62
N SER A 19 10.00 22.70 2.35
CA SER A 19 9.36 23.46 3.43
C SER A 19 8.64 22.50 4.41
N PRO A 20 8.53 22.84 5.71
CA PRO A 20 7.74 22.04 6.66
C PRO A 20 6.28 21.84 6.21
N ALA A 21 5.65 22.88 5.66
CA ALA A 21 4.29 22.80 5.13
C ALA A 21 4.16 21.79 3.97
N GLN A 22 5.13 21.78 3.05
CA GLN A 22 5.16 20.82 1.93
C GLN A 22 5.38 19.39 2.41
N ARG A 23 6.20 19.18 3.45
CA ARG A 23 6.38 17.85 4.05
C ARG A 23 5.08 17.33 4.66
N GLY A 24 4.35 18.17 5.40
CA GLY A 24 3.03 17.83 5.95
C GLY A 24 2.02 17.48 4.87
N ALA A 25 1.92 18.29 3.80
CA ALA A 25 1.02 18.03 2.68
C ALA A 25 1.33 16.70 1.97
N ARG A 26 2.60 16.36 1.77
CA ARG A 26 3.01 15.07 1.17
C ARG A 26 2.67 13.88 2.07
N ALA A 27 2.93 14.01 3.37
CA ALA A 27 2.57 12.98 4.33
C ALA A 27 1.05 12.75 4.34
N LYS A 28 0.27 13.83 4.31
CA LYS A 28 -1.19 13.78 4.21
C LYS A 28 -1.61 13.04 2.94
N HIS A 29 -1.04 13.42 1.79
CA HIS A 29 -1.32 12.77 0.50
C HIS A 29 -1.06 11.26 0.52
N LYS A 30 0.09 10.84 1.07
CA LYS A 30 0.44 9.42 1.22
C LYS A 30 -0.57 8.68 2.10
N HIS A 31 -1.04 9.31 3.18
CA HIS A 31 -2.07 8.70 4.03
C HIS A 31 -3.44 8.66 3.34
N GLU A 32 -3.84 9.66 2.56
CA GLU A 32 -5.08 9.58 1.76
C GLU A 32 -5.05 8.40 0.78
N ILE A 33 -3.90 8.16 0.13
CA ILE A 33 -3.73 6.99 -0.73
C ILE A 33 -3.83 5.69 0.09
N ARG A 34 -3.23 5.63 1.29
CA ARG A 34 -3.41 4.47 2.21
C ARG A 34 -4.89 4.21 2.50
N LYS A 35 -5.68 5.25 2.74
CA LYS A 35 -7.13 5.14 2.99
C LYS A 35 -7.90 4.60 1.79
N ARG A 36 -7.40 4.79 0.56
CA ARG A 36 -7.97 4.16 -0.65
C ARG A 36 -7.66 2.66 -0.76
N PHE A 37 -6.49 2.22 -0.30
CA PHE A 37 -6.12 0.81 -0.29
C PHE A 37 -6.69 0.03 0.90
N HIS A 38 -6.85 0.69 2.05
CA HIS A 38 -7.40 0.12 3.27
C HIS A 38 -8.66 -0.74 3.05
N PRO A 39 -9.75 -0.26 2.41
CA PRO A 39 -10.97 -1.06 2.26
C PRO A 39 -10.78 -2.27 1.35
N GLN A 40 -9.92 -2.18 0.33
CA GLN A 40 -9.59 -3.31 -0.56
C GLN A 40 -8.83 -4.39 0.21
N LEU A 41 -7.86 -3.99 1.04
CA LEU A 41 -7.11 -4.91 1.90
C LEU A 41 -7.99 -5.49 3.00
N LYS A 42 -8.82 -4.68 3.67
CA LYS A 42 -9.81 -5.15 4.64
C LYS A 42 -10.73 -6.22 4.05
N ARG A 43 -11.18 -6.00 2.80
CA ARG A 43 -11.97 -7.01 2.08
C ARG A 43 -11.16 -8.27 1.83
N LEU A 44 -9.91 -8.17 1.37
CA LEU A 44 -9.01 -9.30 1.17
C LEU A 44 -8.85 -10.14 2.44
N TRP A 45 -8.59 -9.51 3.58
CA TRP A 45 -8.52 -10.17 4.88
C TRP A 45 -9.83 -10.91 5.21
N SER A 46 -10.99 -10.29 4.96
CA SER A 46 -12.30 -10.91 5.26
C SER A 46 -12.66 -12.13 4.40
N ILE A 47 -12.11 -12.24 3.19
CA ILE A 47 -12.45 -13.34 2.25
C ILE A 47 -11.40 -14.44 2.23
N THR A 48 -10.17 -14.15 2.64
CA THR A 48 -9.08 -15.11 2.66
C THR A 48 -9.01 -15.74 4.05
N ARG A 49 -9.65 -16.91 4.20
CA ARG A 49 -9.78 -17.61 5.49
C ARG A 49 -8.45 -17.79 6.22
N ASN A 50 -7.37 -18.07 5.50
CA ASN A 50 -6.06 -18.38 6.07
C ASN A 50 -5.26 -17.12 6.49
N LEU A 51 -5.77 -15.90 6.25
CA LEU A 51 -5.16 -14.68 6.80
C LEU A 51 -5.65 -14.39 8.22
N ASP A 52 -6.92 -14.71 8.50
CA ASP A 52 -7.55 -14.56 9.83
C ASP A 52 -7.33 -15.79 10.73
N GLN A 53 -6.80 -16.88 10.17
CA GLN A 53 -6.67 -18.19 10.82
C GLN A 53 -5.27 -18.71 10.60
N ARG A 54 -4.45 -18.72 11.66
CA ARG A 54 -3.19 -19.47 11.67
C ARG A 54 -3.39 -20.79 12.38
N LEU A 55 -2.71 -21.81 11.90
CA LEU A 55 -2.53 -23.05 12.66
C LEU A 55 -1.41 -22.84 13.67
N ALA A 56 -1.76 -22.58 14.93
CA ALA A 56 -0.83 -22.56 16.05
C ALA A 56 -1.12 -23.78 16.94
N ASP A 57 -0.12 -24.62 17.19
CA ASP A 57 -0.22 -25.81 18.05
C ASP A 57 -1.40 -26.77 17.75
N GLY A 58 -1.85 -26.82 16.49
CA GLY A 58 -2.95 -27.69 16.05
C GLY A 58 -4.35 -27.14 16.31
N GLU A 59 -4.46 -25.90 16.83
CA GLU A 59 -5.72 -25.17 16.97
C GLU A 59 -5.81 -23.98 16.00
N LEU A 60 -7.05 -23.57 15.72
CA LEU A 60 -7.37 -22.40 14.92
C LEU A 60 -7.14 -21.13 15.75
N ASP A 61 -6.03 -20.45 15.50
CA ASP A 61 -5.76 -19.13 16.08
C ASP A 61 -6.59 -18.07 15.35
N THR A 62 -7.60 -17.56 16.05
CA THR A 62 -8.46 -16.45 15.60
C THR A 62 -8.05 -15.09 16.15
N THR A 63 -7.03 -15.04 17.03
CA THR A 63 -6.51 -13.82 17.66
C THR A 63 -5.38 -13.20 16.86
N TYR A 64 -4.78 -13.92 15.92
CA TYR A 64 -3.66 -13.46 15.10
C TYR A 64 -3.81 -12.03 14.56
N ARG A 65 -4.97 -11.71 13.95
CA ARG A 65 -5.21 -10.36 13.40
C ARG A 65 -5.14 -9.27 14.48
N GLU A 66 -5.74 -9.54 15.63
CA GLU A 66 -5.79 -8.62 16.76
C GLU A 66 -4.39 -8.46 17.38
N GLU A 67 -3.65 -9.55 17.52
CA GLU A 67 -2.25 -9.55 17.98
C GLU A 67 -1.34 -8.78 17.03
N LEU A 68 -1.51 -8.97 15.72
CA LEU A 68 -0.77 -8.24 14.69
C LEU A 68 -1.06 -6.73 14.77
N ALA A 69 -2.34 -6.36 14.88
CA ALA A 69 -2.77 -4.97 15.04
C ALA A 69 -2.19 -4.32 16.32
N ASN A 70 -2.20 -5.06 17.43
CA ASN A 70 -1.62 -4.61 18.70
C ASN A 70 -0.10 -4.50 18.62
N LYS A 71 0.58 -5.44 17.96
CA LYS A 71 2.03 -5.41 17.75
C LYS A 71 2.49 -4.20 16.93
N PHE A 72 1.72 -3.84 15.91
CA PHE A 72 1.99 -2.67 15.06
C PHE A 72 1.18 -1.44 15.47
N SER A 73 0.78 -1.37 16.75
CA SER A 73 0.15 -0.17 17.31
C SER A 73 1.15 0.97 17.45
N ARG A 74 0.84 2.12 16.85
CA ARG A 74 1.69 3.31 16.89
C ARG A 74 0.87 4.55 16.62
N ASP A 75 1.17 5.63 17.36
CA ASP A 75 0.64 6.97 17.10
C ASP A 75 -0.90 7.03 17.08
N GLY A 76 -1.57 6.22 17.92
CA GLY A 76 -3.04 6.14 18.00
C GLY A 76 -3.70 5.23 16.97
N TYR A 77 -2.92 4.59 16.09
CA TYR A 77 -3.38 3.64 15.09
C TYR A 77 -2.94 2.22 15.44
N ARG A 78 -3.74 1.22 15.03
CA ARG A 78 -3.37 -0.20 15.07
C ARG A 78 -3.27 -0.72 13.65
N PHE A 79 -2.05 -0.92 13.15
CA PHE A 79 -1.85 -1.30 11.75
C PHE A 79 -1.85 -2.81 11.55
N CYS A 80 -2.40 -3.26 10.44
CA CYS A 80 -2.43 -4.67 10.05
C CYS A 80 -1.74 -4.85 8.67
N PRO A 81 -0.39 -4.90 8.65
CA PRO A 81 0.37 -5.14 7.42
C PRO A 81 0.25 -6.60 6.96
N LEU A 82 -0.05 -6.82 5.67
CA LEU A 82 -0.16 -8.16 5.10
C LEU A 82 1.19 -8.87 4.97
N VAL A 83 2.22 -8.14 4.55
CA VAL A 83 3.58 -8.65 4.35
C VAL A 83 4.46 -8.02 5.42
N THR A 84 5.01 -8.86 6.30
CA THR A 84 5.88 -8.44 7.41
C THR A 84 7.22 -9.15 7.35
N ASN A 85 8.25 -8.55 7.95
CA ASN A 85 9.58 -9.16 8.07
C ASN A 85 9.52 -10.50 8.84
N ALA A 86 8.60 -10.63 9.80
CA ALA A 86 8.43 -11.82 10.62
C ALA A 86 7.87 -13.02 9.83
N LEU A 87 7.09 -12.79 8.79
CA LEU A 87 6.44 -13.86 8.01
C LEU A 87 7.38 -14.55 7.02
N GLY A 88 8.57 -13.98 6.75
CA GLY A 88 9.53 -14.58 5.82
C GLY A 88 8.98 -14.75 4.39
N VAL A 89 8.05 -13.88 4.00
CA VAL A 89 7.42 -13.89 2.68
C VAL A 89 8.00 -12.82 1.76
N LEU A 90 7.93 -13.11 0.48
CA LEU A 90 8.33 -12.22 -0.60
C LEU A 90 7.10 -11.57 -1.21
N CYS A 91 7.22 -10.29 -1.59
CA CYS A 91 6.19 -9.52 -2.26
C CYS A 91 6.67 -9.04 -3.62
N SER A 92 5.97 -9.44 -4.69
CA SER A 92 6.17 -8.89 -6.03
C SER A 92 5.01 -7.98 -6.41
N LEU A 93 5.37 -6.84 -7.01
CA LEU A 93 4.45 -5.85 -7.53
C LEU A 93 4.62 -5.71 -9.05
N SER A 94 3.52 -5.85 -9.78
CA SER A 94 3.43 -5.45 -11.18
C SER A 94 2.39 -4.34 -11.28
N VAL A 95 2.82 -3.15 -11.73
CA VAL A 95 2.00 -1.94 -11.78
C VAL A 95 1.78 -1.54 -13.22
N LEU A 96 0.51 -1.53 -13.64
CA LEU A 96 0.07 -0.78 -14.82
C LEU A 96 -0.30 0.63 -14.37
N PHE A 97 0.45 1.62 -14.84
CA PHE A 97 0.30 3.04 -14.51
C PHE A 97 -0.24 3.80 -15.72
N LEU A 98 -1.55 4.07 -15.69
CA LEU A 98 -2.21 4.95 -16.66
C LEU A 98 -2.16 6.39 -16.18
N ARG A 99 -1.64 7.32 -17.00
CA ARG A 99 -1.45 8.73 -16.65
C ARG A 99 -1.98 9.67 -17.73
N ALA A 100 -2.42 10.87 -17.33
CA ALA A 100 -3.02 11.85 -18.24
C ALA A 100 -2.04 12.59 -19.18
N ASP A 101 -0.75 12.24 -19.18
CA ASP A 101 0.24 12.91 -20.03
C ASP A 101 -0.07 12.74 -21.53
N GLU A 102 0.15 13.79 -22.31
CA GLU A 102 -0.12 13.79 -23.76
C GLU A 102 0.72 12.73 -24.50
N PRO A 103 0.14 12.02 -25.49
CA PRO A 103 0.89 11.12 -26.36
C PRO A 103 2.09 11.84 -27.02
N GLY A 104 3.31 11.35 -26.77
CA GLY A 104 4.54 11.94 -27.31
C GLY A 104 5.22 12.99 -26.43
N ALA A 105 4.65 13.33 -25.27
CA ALA A 105 5.37 14.06 -24.24
C ALA A 105 6.59 13.26 -23.77
N LEU A 106 7.76 13.92 -23.71
CA LEU A 106 9.00 13.30 -23.24
C LEU A 106 8.77 12.69 -21.86
N ILE A 107 8.82 11.36 -21.79
CA ILE A 107 8.75 10.61 -20.54
C ILE A 107 10.00 10.95 -19.73
N GLN A 108 9.89 11.90 -18.80
CA GLN A 108 10.96 12.14 -17.84
C GLN A 108 10.91 11.02 -16.80
N SER A 109 11.85 10.07 -16.92
CA SER A 109 12.03 8.95 -16.00
C SER A 109 12.02 9.40 -14.51
N GLY A 110 12.54 10.60 -14.22
CA GLY A 110 12.54 11.16 -12.88
C GLY A 110 11.16 11.52 -12.30
N ASP A 111 10.16 11.85 -13.12
CA ASP A 111 8.80 12.13 -12.61
C ASP A 111 8.10 10.82 -12.20
N ILE A 112 8.26 9.78 -13.01
CA ILE A 112 7.69 8.45 -12.73
C ILE A 112 8.28 7.87 -11.45
N ASP A 113 9.61 7.88 -11.29
CA ASP A 113 10.26 7.38 -10.07
C ASP A 113 9.74 8.08 -8.81
N ASN A 114 9.58 9.41 -8.87
CA ASN A 114 9.07 10.20 -7.76
C ASN A 114 7.59 9.93 -7.45
N ARG A 115 6.77 9.59 -8.45
CA ARG A 115 5.37 9.17 -8.24
C ARG A 115 5.29 7.74 -7.70
N LEU A 116 6.10 6.83 -8.21
CA LEU A 116 6.20 5.45 -7.71
C LEU A 116 6.67 5.41 -6.26
N LYS A 117 7.61 6.26 -5.88
CA LYS A 117 8.02 6.42 -4.48
C LYS A 117 6.85 6.80 -3.56
N THR A 118 6.00 7.72 -4.00
CA THR A 118 4.78 8.11 -3.27
C THR A 118 3.82 6.94 -3.15
N LEU A 119 3.64 6.15 -4.22
CA LEU A 119 2.84 4.93 -4.21
C LEU A 119 3.39 3.89 -3.22
N PHE A 120 4.68 3.57 -3.25
CA PHE A 120 5.28 2.57 -2.37
C PHE A 120 5.20 2.98 -0.90
N ASP A 121 5.46 4.25 -0.60
CA ASP A 121 5.26 4.76 0.75
C ASP A 121 3.79 4.57 1.20
N ALA A 122 2.82 4.75 0.29
CA ALA A 122 1.41 4.57 0.57
C ALA A 122 0.94 3.09 0.61
N LEU A 123 1.72 2.15 0.09
CA LEU A 123 1.46 0.71 0.29
C LEU A 123 2.01 0.21 1.63
N CYS A 124 2.97 0.95 2.21
CA CYS A 124 3.57 0.64 3.49
C CYS A 124 2.82 1.31 4.66
N MET A 125 2.91 0.69 5.84
CA MET A 125 2.52 1.35 7.08
C MET A 125 3.42 2.58 7.37
N PRO A 126 2.90 3.64 8.01
CA PRO A 126 3.70 4.82 8.35
C PRO A 126 4.75 4.49 9.41
N LYS A 127 5.93 5.12 9.30
CA LYS A 127 7.04 4.91 10.26
C LYS A 127 6.92 5.80 11.50
N ASP A 128 6.22 6.93 11.42
CA ASP A 128 6.04 7.89 12.51
C ASP A 128 4.78 8.76 12.29
N LEU A 129 4.36 9.47 13.34
CA LEU A 129 3.24 10.42 13.32
C LEU A 129 3.36 11.48 12.22
N ALA A 130 4.58 11.90 11.86
CA ALA A 130 4.76 12.92 10.83
C ALA A 130 4.32 12.42 9.45
N GLN A 131 4.39 11.10 9.20
CA GLN A 131 3.90 10.46 7.98
C GLN A 131 2.37 10.32 7.89
N LEU A 132 1.66 10.61 8.99
CA LEU A 132 0.20 10.70 9.01
C LEU A 132 -0.32 12.08 8.62
N GLY A 133 0.55 13.07 8.35
CA GLY A 133 0.12 14.30 7.68
C GLY A 133 -0.90 15.15 8.45
N GLY A 134 -0.89 15.06 9.78
CA GLY A 134 -1.83 15.77 10.66
C GLY A 134 -3.01 14.92 11.14
N TYR A 135 -3.17 13.70 10.64
CA TYR A 135 -4.08 12.73 11.22
C TYR A 135 -3.52 12.20 12.54
N THR A 136 -4.34 12.22 13.60
CA THR A 136 -3.96 11.79 14.96
C THR A 136 -4.75 10.59 15.45
N MET A 137 -5.86 10.24 14.78
CA MET A 137 -6.72 9.11 15.10
C MET A 137 -7.34 8.53 13.82
N PRO A 138 -7.58 7.20 13.77
CA PRO A 138 -8.29 6.55 12.66
C PRO A 138 -9.72 7.04 12.54
N ASP A 139 -10.24 7.12 11.31
CA ASP A 139 -11.65 7.37 11.07
C ASP A 139 -12.50 6.12 11.35
N ALA A 140 -13.83 6.28 11.32
CA ALA A 140 -14.76 5.18 11.53
C ALA A 140 -14.52 4.02 10.55
N GLY A 141 -14.21 2.84 11.10
CA GLY A 141 -13.95 1.63 10.32
C GLY A 141 -12.49 1.40 9.94
N GLU A 142 -11.58 2.31 10.32
CA GLU A 142 -10.14 2.23 10.06
C GLU A 142 -9.34 1.61 11.23
N ASP A 143 -10.02 1.01 12.21
CA ASP A 143 -9.39 0.29 13.31
C ASP A 143 -9.80 -1.19 13.29
N PRO A 144 -8.88 -2.13 12.99
CA PRO A 144 -7.47 -1.90 12.63
C PRO A 144 -7.31 -1.34 11.20
N PHE A 145 -6.18 -0.67 10.95
CA PHE A 145 -5.85 -0.06 9.66
C PHE A 145 -5.02 -1.03 8.81
N TYR A 146 -5.60 -1.57 7.74
CA TYR A 146 -4.91 -2.53 6.86
C TYR A 146 -3.92 -1.87 5.89
N CYS A 147 -2.70 -2.40 5.85
CA CYS A 147 -1.62 -1.99 4.93
C CYS A 147 -1.09 -3.20 4.15
N LEU A 148 -0.47 -2.96 3.00
CA LEU A 148 0.10 -4.06 2.22
C LEU A 148 1.42 -4.53 2.84
N LEU A 149 2.31 -3.59 3.15
CA LEU A 149 3.68 -3.86 3.58
C LEU A 149 3.96 -3.25 4.96
N GLU A 150 4.77 -3.95 5.76
CA GLU A 150 5.46 -3.35 6.91
C GLU A 150 6.51 -2.33 6.46
N ASP A 151 7.32 -2.68 5.45
CA ASP A 151 8.39 -1.86 4.89
C ASP A 151 8.57 -2.15 3.38
N ASP A 152 9.02 -1.15 2.62
CA ASP A 152 9.19 -1.23 1.16
C ASP A 152 10.31 -2.20 0.75
N ARG A 153 11.26 -2.47 1.64
CA ARG A 153 12.34 -3.46 1.44
C ARG A 153 11.83 -4.90 1.27
N LEU A 154 10.56 -5.17 1.60
CA LEU A 154 9.92 -6.47 1.39
C LEU A 154 9.53 -6.72 -0.07
N ILE A 155 9.61 -5.69 -0.92
CA ILE A 155 9.39 -5.82 -2.36
C ILE A 155 10.63 -6.47 -2.99
N ASN A 156 10.47 -7.67 -3.53
CA ASN A 156 11.57 -8.42 -4.14
C ASN A 156 11.63 -8.31 -5.67
N ASN A 157 10.50 -8.00 -6.30
CA ASN A 157 10.37 -7.91 -7.74
C ASN A 157 9.35 -6.83 -8.07
N LEU A 158 9.78 -5.88 -8.90
CA LEU A 158 9.01 -4.75 -9.35
C LEU A 158 9.00 -4.70 -10.88
N ALA A 159 7.80 -4.74 -11.46
CA ALA A 159 7.58 -4.49 -12.87
C ALA A 159 6.64 -3.28 -13.03
N ILE A 160 7.05 -2.30 -13.83
CA ILE A 160 6.26 -1.09 -14.11
C ILE A 160 5.98 -1.03 -15.60
N GLU A 161 4.72 -0.94 -15.95
CA GLU A 161 4.22 -0.65 -17.30
C GLU A 161 3.48 0.69 -17.24
N THR A 162 3.78 1.59 -18.17
CA THR A 162 3.18 2.93 -18.23
C THR A 162 2.43 3.12 -19.52
N ASP A 163 1.22 3.68 -19.45
CA ASP A 163 0.41 3.97 -20.63
C ASP A 163 -0.43 5.25 -20.40
N THR A 164 -1.16 5.67 -21.43
CA THR A 164 -1.98 6.89 -21.40
C THR A 164 -3.35 6.60 -20.79
N LEU A 165 -3.76 7.46 -19.85
CA LEU A 165 -5.11 7.52 -19.33
C LEU A 165 -6.02 8.21 -20.35
N LEU A 166 -6.98 7.46 -20.90
CA LEU A 166 -7.90 7.95 -21.93
C LEU A 166 -9.23 8.46 -21.37
N GLU A 167 -9.56 8.13 -20.13
CA GLU A 167 -10.77 8.54 -19.44
C GLU A 167 -10.42 9.52 -18.32
N PRO A 168 -10.96 10.74 -18.29
CA PRO A 168 -10.71 11.68 -17.20
C PRO A 168 -11.33 11.16 -15.90
N LEU A 169 -10.66 11.40 -14.76
CA LEU A 169 -11.16 11.00 -13.44
C LEU A 169 -12.16 11.99 -12.83
N GLY A 170 -12.36 13.14 -13.49
CA GLY A 170 -13.31 14.19 -13.14
C GLY A 170 -13.84 14.90 -14.38
N ASP A 171 -14.16 16.19 -14.26
CA ASP A 171 -14.72 16.98 -15.39
C ASP A 171 -13.71 17.20 -16.54
N SER A 172 -12.40 17.14 -16.23
CA SER A 172 -11.30 17.31 -17.17
C SER A 172 -10.09 16.49 -16.74
N PHE A 173 -9.11 16.30 -17.64
CA PHE A 173 -7.82 15.70 -17.30
C PHE A 173 -6.98 16.61 -16.39
N ASP A 174 -6.45 16.06 -15.30
CA ASP A 174 -5.36 16.66 -14.52
C ASP A 174 -4.04 15.91 -14.76
N VAL A 175 -2.91 16.62 -14.85
CA VAL A 175 -1.58 16.01 -15.06
C VAL A 175 -1.16 15.03 -13.96
N ASN A 176 -1.78 15.15 -12.78
CA ASN A 176 -1.55 14.26 -11.65
C ASN A 176 -2.49 13.07 -11.63
N ASP A 177 -3.51 13.03 -12.49
CA ASP A 177 -4.45 11.92 -12.55
C ASP A 177 -3.73 10.62 -12.91
N ALA A 178 -3.96 9.61 -12.08
CA ALA A 178 -3.43 8.29 -12.25
C ALA A 178 -4.50 7.23 -12.00
N ARG A 179 -4.57 6.25 -12.90
CA ARG A 179 -5.28 4.99 -12.66
C ARG A 179 -4.23 3.88 -12.59
N LEU A 180 -4.13 3.24 -11.43
CA LEU A 180 -3.15 2.20 -11.15
C LEU A 180 -3.85 0.86 -11.00
N ILE A 181 -3.32 -0.15 -11.69
CA ILE A 181 -3.66 -1.55 -11.46
C ILE A 181 -2.40 -2.23 -10.93
N ILE A 182 -2.44 -2.65 -9.67
CA ILE A 182 -1.30 -3.20 -8.95
C ILE A 182 -1.57 -4.68 -8.74
N SER A 183 -0.94 -5.53 -9.54
CA SER A 183 -0.94 -6.97 -9.31
C SER A 183 0.07 -7.30 -8.23
N VAL A 184 -0.41 -7.91 -7.14
CA VAL A 184 0.38 -8.28 -5.97
C VAL A 184 0.48 -9.80 -5.90
N ARG A 185 1.70 -10.30 -5.78
CA ARG A 185 1.99 -11.72 -5.55
C ARG A 185 2.78 -11.87 -4.25
N VAL A 186 2.26 -12.68 -3.34
CA VAL A 186 2.89 -12.99 -2.05
C VAL A 186 3.15 -14.48 -1.95
N TRP A 187 4.38 -14.87 -1.62
CA TRP A 187 4.77 -16.28 -1.45
C TRP A 187 5.91 -16.42 -0.42
N PRO A 188 6.02 -17.54 0.30
CA PRO A 188 7.09 -17.74 1.28
C PRO A 188 8.46 -17.98 0.63
N TYR A 189 9.52 -17.46 1.24
CA TYR A 189 10.91 -17.80 0.86
C TYR A 189 11.54 -18.84 1.79
N ARG A 190 11.11 -18.89 3.05
CA ARG A 190 11.40 -19.99 3.99
C ARG A 190 10.07 -20.58 4.42
N VAL A 191 9.83 -21.86 4.19
CA VAL A 191 8.59 -22.51 4.65
C VAL A 191 8.67 -22.70 6.16
N GLY A 192 7.74 -22.08 6.89
CA GLY A 192 7.52 -22.27 8.32
C GLY A 192 6.02 -22.41 8.58
N ILE A 193 5.64 -22.93 9.76
CA ILE A 193 4.22 -23.01 10.18
C ILE A 193 3.53 -21.64 10.00
N ASP A 194 4.30 -20.59 10.26
CA ASP A 194 3.91 -19.20 10.20
C ASP A 194 3.55 -18.62 8.82
N ASN A 195 3.81 -19.33 7.72
CA ASN A 195 3.53 -18.82 6.37
C ASN A 195 3.01 -19.88 5.39
N LEU A 196 2.68 -21.07 5.91
CA LEU A 196 2.02 -22.14 5.17
C LEU A 196 0.71 -21.66 4.53
N ASP A 197 0.00 -20.78 5.23
CA ASP A 197 -1.28 -20.19 4.82
C ASP A 197 -1.20 -19.21 3.63
N LEU A 198 0.02 -18.78 3.26
CA LEU A 198 0.26 -17.85 2.15
C LEU A 198 0.62 -18.57 0.82
N ILE A 199 0.79 -19.89 0.87
CA ILE A 199 1.08 -20.77 -0.29
C ILE A 199 -0.19 -20.95 -1.14
#